data_AF-A0A4W3KGR7-F1
#
_entry.id   AF-A0A4W3KGR7-F1
#
_cell.length_a   1.000
_cell.length_b   1.000
_cell.length_c   1.000
_cell.angle_alpha   90.00
_cell.angle_beta   90.00
_cell.angle_gamma   90.00
#
_symmetry.space_group_name_H-M   'P 1'
#
loop_
_entity.id
_entity.type
_entity.pdbx_description
1 polymer ?
#
loop_
_entity_poly.entity_id
_entity_poly.type
_entity_poly.pdbx_seq_one_letter_code
_entity_poly.pdbx_strand_id
1 'polypeptide(L)'
;MADDADKPTPLNKNGKKSDGPSGSSFFTWFMIIALLGVWTSVAVVWFDLVDYEDVLGKLGVYDADGDGDFDMEDAKVLLGKHVLCFAWSLKRTLIFGCCMIDFGFVVVVLFFFPAKKKKPKLLNKFDKTIKAELDAAEKLRKKGKTEEALKAFNELLSKYPQSPRAKYGKGQSEDDLAEKMRSNEMLQKAINTYGEVADMPNPTTDLVKIAVKRQANRQQFLGHIKRSVVTLQKLTNRYPSDVSIKNELGVSYLLLGDNNNAKRTYEEVLALAPNDGFAKVHYGFILKAANQIAESIPYLKEGLESEDPGTDDGRFYFHLGDALQRMGDKDAYKWYELGHQRGHFASVWQRSLYNVNGLKAQPWWTTREIGYTDLVKTLERNWKTIRDEGMSVMDQEKGFFLPEDENLREKGNWGQFTLWQQGRKNENSCKHVPRTCALLEKFPESTGCKRGQVKYSIMQPGTHVWPHTGPTNCRLRMHLGLVIPKGCRIRCANDTREWKEGKVVIFDDSFEHEVWQDANSYRLIFIVDVWHPELTPQQRRTLSPI
;
A
#
# COMPACT_ATOMS: atom_id res chain seq x y z
N MET A 1 -43.10 -51.75 20.65
CA MET A 1 -44.02 -52.90 20.68
C MET A 1 -44.61 -53.00 19.30
N ALA A 2 -44.33 -53.97 18.44
CA ALA A 2 -43.42 -55.12 18.37
C ALA A 2 -43.62 -55.60 16.89
N ASP A 3 -42.59 -55.86 16.09
CA ASP A 3 -41.87 -57.15 15.95
C ASP A 3 -42.83 -58.28 15.46
N ASP A 4 -42.54 -59.13 14.46
CA ASP A 4 -41.38 -59.24 13.54
C ASP A 4 -41.74 -60.18 12.34
N ALA A 5 -40.84 -60.32 11.35
CA ALA A 5 -40.55 -61.46 10.42
C ALA A 5 -41.67 -62.42 9.86
N ASP A 6 -41.52 -63.23 8.81
CA ASP A 6 -40.34 -63.75 8.08
C ASP A 6 -40.72 -64.25 6.63
N LYS A 7 -39.73 -64.67 5.83
CA LYS A 7 -39.85 -65.21 4.45
C LYS A 7 -40.15 -66.72 4.40
N PRO A 8 -40.39 -67.29 3.19
CA PRO A 8 -39.35 -68.16 2.62
C PRO A 8 -39.19 -68.10 1.08
N THR A 9 -38.18 -68.80 0.55
CA THR A 9 -37.92 -69.05 -0.89
C THR A 9 -37.26 -70.42 -1.04
N PRO A 10 -37.51 -71.20 -2.13
CA PRO A 10 -36.38 -71.93 -2.73
C PRO A 10 -36.43 -72.27 -4.25
N LEU A 11 -35.23 -72.28 -4.86
CA LEU A 11 -34.65 -73.28 -5.81
C LEU A 11 -35.16 -73.53 -7.26
N ASN A 12 -34.67 -72.72 -8.21
CA ASN A 12 -33.55 -73.01 -9.15
C ASN A 12 -33.41 -74.36 -9.94
N LYS A 13 -33.33 -74.27 -11.30
CA LYS A 13 -32.47 -75.01 -12.30
C LYS A 13 -33.03 -74.77 -13.74
N ASN A 14 -32.30 -74.76 -14.88
CA ASN A 14 -30.86 -74.86 -15.22
C ASN A 14 -30.64 -74.39 -16.70
N GLY A 15 -29.46 -73.87 -17.10
CA GLY A 15 -29.07 -73.79 -18.54
C GLY A 15 -28.20 -72.59 -19.01
N LYS A 16 -26.88 -72.80 -19.22
CA LYS A 16 -25.94 -71.90 -19.95
C LYS A 16 -26.16 -72.05 -21.48
N LYS A 17 -25.76 -71.18 -22.42
CA LYS A 17 -24.70 -70.15 -22.62
C LYS A 17 -25.31 -69.06 -23.56
N SER A 18 -24.78 -67.86 -23.87
CA SER A 18 -23.74 -66.90 -23.39
C SER A 18 -23.57 -65.80 -24.48
N ASP A 19 -22.65 -64.82 -24.49
CA ASP A 19 -21.56 -64.43 -23.58
C ASP A 19 -21.64 -62.95 -23.13
N GLY A 20 -21.54 -61.94 -24.03
CA GLY A 20 -21.32 -60.56 -23.56
C GLY A 20 -21.26 -59.40 -24.58
N PRO A 21 -21.03 -58.14 -24.10
CA PRO A 21 -21.83 -56.99 -24.52
C PRO A 21 -21.02 -55.69 -24.84
N SER A 22 -21.69 -54.59 -25.20
CA SER A 22 -21.34 -53.23 -24.70
C SER A 22 -22.36 -52.15 -25.12
N GLY A 23 -23.13 -51.65 -24.16
CA GLY A 23 -23.90 -50.41 -24.28
C GLY A 23 -23.24 -49.30 -23.48
N SER A 24 -22.27 -48.60 -24.06
CA SER A 24 -21.54 -47.49 -23.41
C SER A 24 -21.29 -46.35 -24.41
N SER A 25 -22.31 -45.50 -24.63
CA SER A 25 -22.22 -44.40 -25.59
C SER A 25 -22.58 -43.03 -25.01
N PHE A 26 -23.67 -42.89 -24.23
CA PHE A 26 -24.12 -41.56 -23.80
C PHE A 26 -23.38 -41.01 -22.56
N PHE A 27 -23.29 -41.80 -21.48
CA PHE A 27 -22.71 -41.32 -20.21
C PHE A 27 -21.19 -41.09 -20.32
N THR A 28 -20.49 -41.92 -21.10
CA THR A 28 -19.06 -41.75 -21.38
C THR A 28 -18.79 -40.47 -22.18
N TRP A 29 -19.63 -40.15 -23.17
CA TRP A 29 -19.44 -38.96 -24.01
C TRP A 29 -19.73 -37.66 -23.26
N PHE A 30 -20.72 -37.67 -22.34
CA PHE A 30 -20.95 -36.54 -21.45
C PHE A 30 -19.77 -36.32 -20.47
N MET A 31 -19.17 -37.39 -19.95
CA MET A 31 -17.93 -37.31 -19.15
C MET A 31 -16.74 -36.80 -19.97
N ILE A 32 -16.60 -37.21 -21.25
CA ILE A 32 -15.55 -36.72 -22.15
C ILE A 32 -15.75 -35.23 -22.46
N ILE A 33 -16.98 -34.76 -22.70
CA ILE A 33 -17.27 -33.32 -22.87
C ILE A 33 -17.00 -32.55 -21.57
N ALA A 34 -17.38 -33.09 -20.41
CA ALA A 34 -17.10 -32.45 -19.13
C ALA A 34 -15.58 -32.35 -18.87
N LEU A 35 -14.81 -33.40 -19.18
CA LEU A 35 -13.35 -33.41 -19.04
C LEU A 35 -12.65 -32.52 -20.08
N LEU A 36 -13.16 -32.44 -21.32
CA LEU A 36 -12.68 -31.49 -22.34
C LEU A 36 -13.03 -30.04 -21.98
N GLY A 37 -14.21 -29.80 -21.42
CA GLY A 37 -14.62 -28.51 -20.88
C GLY A 37 -13.77 -28.07 -19.69
N VAL A 38 -13.42 -29.02 -18.81
CA VAL A 38 -12.43 -28.81 -17.76
C VAL A 38 -11.06 -28.50 -18.36
N TRP A 39 -10.59 -29.26 -19.36
CA TRP A 39 -9.31 -28.98 -20.04
C TRP A 39 -9.27 -27.62 -20.75
N THR A 40 -10.34 -27.19 -21.41
CA THR A 40 -10.42 -25.85 -22.01
C THR A 40 -10.55 -24.75 -20.95
N SER A 41 -11.15 -25.03 -19.79
CA SER A 41 -11.13 -24.09 -18.65
C SER A 41 -9.77 -24.02 -17.94
N VAL A 42 -8.98 -25.10 -17.95
CA VAL A 42 -7.59 -25.11 -17.48
C VAL A 42 -6.69 -24.35 -18.47
N ALA A 43 -6.96 -24.42 -19.77
CA ALA A 43 -6.29 -23.59 -20.78
C ALA A 43 -6.63 -22.08 -20.69
N VAL A 44 -7.59 -21.68 -19.86
CA VAL A 44 -7.95 -20.28 -19.57
C VAL A 44 -7.28 -19.75 -18.29
N VAL A 45 -6.54 -20.58 -17.55
CA VAL A 45 -5.93 -20.19 -16.26
C VAL A 45 -4.43 -20.53 -16.24
N TRP A 46 -3.58 -19.72 -16.89
CA TRP A 46 -2.15 -19.58 -16.51
C TRP A 46 -1.38 -18.37 -17.08
N PHE A 47 -1.98 -17.17 -17.19
CA PHE A 47 -1.26 -15.98 -17.72
C PHE A 47 -1.33 -14.65 -16.93
N ASP A 48 -1.92 -14.62 -15.73
CA ASP A 48 -1.94 -13.41 -14.86
C ASP A 48 -1.61 -13.70 -13.38
N LEU A 49 -0.88 -14.80 -13.09
CA LEU A 49 -0.58 -15.24 -11.71
C LEU A 49 0.89 -15.58 -11.47
N VAL A 50 1.80 -15.16 -12.36
CA VAL A 50 3.24 -15.27 -12.15
C VAL A 50 3.92 -13.98 -12.61
N ASP A 51 4.78 -13.44 -11.75
CA ASP A 51 5.59 -12.26 -12.06
C ASP A 51 6.55 -12.57 -13.22
N TYR A 52 6.34 -11.91 -14.36
CA TYR A 52 6.97 -12.28 -15.63
C TYR A 52 8.51 -12.13 -15.61
N GLU A 53 9.07 -11.30 -14.72
CA GLU A 53 10.52 -11.18 -14.59
C GLU A 53 11.18 -12.42 -13.93
N ASP A 54 10.45 -13.17 -13.11
CA ASP A 54 11.00 -14.32 -12.35
C ASP A 54 10.96 -15.65 -13.15
N VAL A 55 10.15 -15.70 -14.23
CA VAL A 55 9.99 -16.90 -15.09
C VAL A 55 10.98 -16.94 -16.25
N LEU A 56 11.48 -15.79 -16.71
CA LEU A 56 12.39 -15.69 -17.87
C LEU A 56 13.70 -16.48 -17.71
N GLY A 57 14.08 -16.85 -16.47
CA GLY A 57 15.20 -17.77 -16.22
C GLY A 57 14.94 -19.25 -16.54
N LYS A 58 13.69 -19.66 -16.84
CA LYS A 58 13.26 -21.07 -16.95
C LYS A 58 12.60 -21.46 -18.28
N LEU A 59 12.28 -20.52 -19.16
CA LEU A 59 11.54 -20.78 -20.41
C LEU A 59 12.38 -20.89 -21.70
N GLY A 60 13.71 -20.87 -21.62
CA GLY A 60 14.64 -21.00 -22.77
C GLY A 60 14.61 -22.34 -23.53
N VAL A 61 13.54 -23.13 -23.37
CA VAL A 61 13.23 -24.36 -24.13
C VAL A 61 12.14 -24.09 -25.19
N TYR A 62 11.44 -22.94 -25.11
CA TYR A 62 10.31 -22.58 -25.98
C TYR A 62 10.53 -21.31 -26.81
N ASP A 63 11.62 -20.58 -26.56
CA ASP A 63 12.17 -19.52 -27.41
C ASP A 63 12.79 -20.18 -28.66
N ALA A 64 12.05 -20.17 -29.76
CA ALA A 64 12.36 -20.88 -31.00
C ALA A 64 13.08 -19.99 -32.03
N ASP A 65 12.96 -18.66 -31.93
CA ASP A 65 13.68 -17.71 -32.78
C ASP A 65 14.92 -17.07 -32.12
N GLY A 66 15.04 -17.15 -30.79
CA GLY A 66 16.21 -16.78 -30.01
C GLY A 66 16.24 -15.33 -29.51
N ASP A 67 15.13 -14.60 -29.55
CA ASP A 67 15.05 -13.19 -29.14
C ASP A 67 14.91 -12.98 -27.61
N GLY A 68 14.48 -14.02 -26.90
CA GLY A 68 14.41 -14.06 -25.44
C GLY A 68 13.08 -13.65 -24.81
N ASP A 69 11.99 -13.51 -25.58
CA ASP A 69 10.63 -13.66 -25.04
C ASP A 69 9.90 -14.91 -25.57
N PHE A 70 8.56 -14.91 -25.61
CA PHE A 70 7.77 -16.03 -26.16
C PHE A 70 6.60 -15.45 -26.94
N ASP A 71 6.67 -15.61 -28.26
CA ASP A 71 6.02 -14.73 -29.23
C ASP A 71 5.15 -15.52 -30.24
N MET A 72 4.52 -14.80 -31.17
CA MET A 72 3.67 -15.41 -32.19
C MET A 72 4.43 -16.29 -33.19
N GLU A 73 5.72 -16.06 -33.43
CA GLU A 73 6.58 -16.89 -34.27
C GLU A 73 6.94 -18.21 -33.55
N ASP A 74 7.24 -18.18 -32.24
CA ASP A 74 7.44 -19.40 -31.42
C ASP A 74 6.18 -20.27 -31.39
N ALA A 75 5.02 -19.64 -31.20
CA ALA A 75 3.73 -20.32 -31.20
C ALA A 75 3.43 -21.01 -32.55
N LYS A 76 3.88 -20.46 -33.68
CA LYS A 76 3.76 -21.12 -35.01
C LYS A 76 4.65 -22.35 -35.13
N VAL A 77 5.83 -22.34 -34.50
CA VAL A 77 6.73 -23.50 -34.48
C VAL A 77 6.12 -24.63 -33.65
N LEU A 78 5.53 -24.30 -32.49
CA LEU A 78 4.89 -25.27 -31.59
C LEU A 78 3.59 -25.88 -32.12
N LEU A 79 2.75 -25.11 -32.82
CA LEU A 79 1.40 -25.56 -33.23
C LEU A 79 1.37 -26.38 -34.53
N GLY A 80 2.46 -26.42 -35.29
CA GLY A 80 2.58 -27.24 -36.50
C GLY A 80 1.80 -26.71 -37.72
N LYS A 81 2.29 -27.03 -38.93
CA LYS A 81 1.83 -26.43 -40.21
C LYS A 81 0.45 -26.89 -40.73
N HIS A 82 -0.42 -27.44 -39.88
CA HIS A 82 -1.73 -27.98 -40.30
C HIS A 82 -2.97 -27.23 -39.79
N VAL A 83 -2.81 -26.13 -39.04
CA VAL A 83 -3.95 -25.25 -38.70
C VAL A 83 -4.09 -24.13 -39.74
N LEU A 84 -5.16 -24.19 -40.54
CA LEU A 84 -5.47 -23.19 -41.57
C LEU A 84 -6.16 -21.96 -40.96
N CYS A 85 -5.39 -21.17 -40.21
CA CYS A 85 -5.86 -19.91 -39.61
C CYS A 85 -6.07 -18.80 -40.65
N PHE A 86 -7.33 -18.58 -41.05
CA PHE A 86 -7.71 -17.35 -41.76
C PHE A 86 -7.87 -16.19 -40.77
N ALA A 87 -6.86 -15.32 -40.69
CA ALA A 87 -6.94 -14.08 -39.94
C ALA A 87 -7.48 -12.94 -40.82
N TRP A 88 -8.66 -12.39 -40.47
CA TRP A 88 -9.18 -11.16 -41.06
C TRP A 88 -8.97 -9.98 -40.12
N SER A 89 -8.26 -8.94 -40.58
CA SER A 89 -8.06 -7.70 -39.84
C SER A 89 -9.04 -6.62 -40.29
N LEU A 90 -10.13 -6.43 -39.53
CA LEU A 90 -10.98 -5.25 -39.65
C LEU A 90 -10.60 -4.24 -38.55
N LYS A 91 -9.82 -3.22 -38.94
CA LYS A 91 -9.49 -2.02 -38.12
C LYS A 91 -9.06 -2.29 -36.67
N ARG A 92 -7.79 -2.65 -36.49
CA ARG A 92 -6.89 -2.33 -35.34
C ARG A 92 -7.29 -2.71 -33.89
N THR A 93 -8.46 -3.27 -33.61
CA THR A 93 -8.85 -3.66 -32.24
C THR A 93 -9.45 -5.05 -32.12
N LEU A 94 -9.98 -5.65 -33.20
CA LEU A 94 -10.41 -7.05 -33.24
C LEU A 94 -9.58 -7.85 -34.26
N ILE A 95 -9.15 -9.05 -33.85
CA ILE A 95 -8.71 -10.12 -34.75
C ILE A 95 -9.78 -11.20 -34.67
N PHE A 96 -10.43 -11.51 -35.79
CA PHE A 96 -11.29 -12.68 -35.89
C PHE A 96 -10.42 -13.88 -36.27
N GLY A 97 -10.27 -14.83 -35.34
CA GLY A 97 -9.72 -16.15 -35.61
C GLY A 97 -10.84 -17.17 -35.76
N CYS A 98 -10.91 -17.83 -36.92
CA CYS A 98 -11.82 -18.95 -37.16
C CYS A 98 -11.00 -20.24 -37.32
N CYS A 99 -11.03 -21.10 -36.31
CA CYS A 99 -10.52 -22.47 -36.45
C CYS A 99 -11.63 -23.37 -37.01
N MET A 100 -11.44 -23.90 -38.22
CA MET A 100 -12.19 -25.07 -38.67
C MET A 100 -11.54 -26.33 -38.09
N ILE A 101 -12.32 -27.08 -37.32
CA ILE A 101 -12.05 -28.48 -36.99
C ILE A 101 -13.01 -29.30 -37.86
N ASP A 102 -12.56 -30.45 -38.38
CA ASP A 102 -13.23 -31.24 -39.44
C ASP A 102 -14.63 -31.82 -39.12
N PHE A 103 -15.29 -31.37 -38.04
CA PHE A 103 -16.69 -31.65 -37.73
C PHE A 103 -17.47 -30.38 -37.35
N GLY A 104 -17.76 -29.55 -38.36
CA GLY A 104 -19.00 -28.75 -38.44
C GLY A 104 -19.22 -27.58 -37.46
N PHE A 105 -18.32 -27.32 -36.51
CA PHE A 105 -18.47 -26.21 -35.55
C PHE A 105 -17.43 -25.10 -35.78
N VAL A 106 -17.92 -23.87 -35.93
CA VAL A 106 -17.11 -22.64 -35.95
C VAL A 106 -17.09 -22.05 -34.55
N VAL A 107 -15.92 -22.09 -33.90
CA VAL A 107 -15.68 -21.38 -32.63
C VAL A 107 -15.05 -20.04 -32.93
N VAL A 108 -15.73 -18.95 -32.56
CA VAL A 108 -15.21 -17.57 -32.69
C VAL A 108 -14.62 -17.15 -31.34
N VAL A 109 -13.29 -17.06 -31.25
CA VAL A 109 -12.60 -16.54 -30.07
C VAL A 109 -12.28 -15.06 -30.29
N LEU A 110 -12.80 -14.19 -29.41
CA LEU A 110 -12.54 -12.75 -29.43
C LEU A 110 -11.37 -12.41 -28.51
N PHE A 111 -10.19 -12.20 -29.09
CA PHE A 111 -9.02 -11.70 -28.35
C PHE A 111 -9.03 -10.17 -28.27
N PHE A 112 -9.32 -9.64 -27.07
CA PHE A 112 -9.12 -8.23 -26.76
C PHE A 112 -7.68 -7.98 -26.30
N PHE A 113 -6.81 -7.62 -27.23
CA PHE A 113 -5.45 -7.16 -26.88
C PHE A 113 -5.50 -5.71 -26.38
N PRO A 114 -4.98 -5.40 -25.18
CA PRO A 114 -4.80 -4.02 -24.76
C PRO A 114 -3.85 -3.30 -25.74
N ALA A 115 -4.14 -2.04 -26.04
CA ALA A 115 -3.38 -1.27 -27.01
C ALA A 115 -1.90 -1.15 -26.58
N LYS A 116 -0.98 -1.82 -27.30
CA LYS A 116 0.47 -1.82 -27.00
C LYS A 116 0.96 -0.39 -26.76
N LYS A 117 1.34 -0.07 -25.51
CA LYS A 117 1.93 1.23 -25.13
C LYS A 117 3.15 1.48 -26.03
N LYS A 118 3.24 2.66 -26.66
CA LYS A 118 4.35 2.99 -27.56
C LYS A 118 5.67 2.95 -26.78
N LYS A 119 6.62 2.09 -27.18
CA LYS A 119 7.97 2.03 -26.57
C LYS A 119 8.61 3.45 -26.62
N PRO A 120 9.18 3.95 -25.51
CA PRO A 120 9.68 5.32 -25.44
C PRO A 120 10.88 5.54 -26.36
N LYS A 121 10.94 6.69 -27.02
CA LYS A 121 12.01 7.04 -27.97
C LYS A 121 13.21 7.61 -27.21
N LEU A 122 14.06 6.75 -26.65
CA LEU A 122 15.19 7.17 -25.81
C LEU A 122 16.45 7.60 -26.59
N LEU A 123 16.51 7.40 -27.91
CA LEU A 123 17.68 7.67 -28.74
C LEU A 123 17.44 8.85 -29.70
N ASN A 124 18.30 9.86 -29.65
CA ASN A 124 18.29 10.94 -30.65
C ASN A 124 18.93 10.47 -31.98
N LYS A 125 19.14 11.38 -32.96
CA LYS A 125 19.75 11.00 -34.25
C LYS A 125 21.18 10.45 -34.10
N PHE A 126 21.95 11.00 -33.16
CA PHE A 126 23.33 10.61 -32.89
C PHE A 126 23.40 9.32 -32.04
N ASP A 127 22.61 9.21 -30.96
CA ASP A 127 22.60 8.01 -30.11
C ASP A 127 22.25 6.73 -30.87
N LYS A 128 21.53 6.83 -32.00
CA LYS A 128 21.26 5.71 -32.89
C LYS A 128 22.51 5.16 -33.59
N THR A 129 23.52 5.98 -33.87
CA THR A 129 24.77 5.51 -34.53
C THR A 129 25.67 4.76 -33.56
N ILE A 130 25.60 5.10 -32.26
CA ILE A 130 26.35 4.44 -31.17
C ILE A 130 25.49 3.44 -30.38
N LYS A 131 24.33 3.02 -30.93
CA LYS A 131 23.36 2.17 -30.22
C LYS A 131 23.99 0.89 -29.67
N ALA A 132 24.86 0.21 -30.44
CA ALA A 132 25.49 -1.04 -30.01
C ALA A 132 26.37 -0.87 -28.76
N GLU A 133 27.10 0.24 -28.66
CA GLU A 133 27.91 0.57 -27.47
C GLU A 133 27.02 0.92 -26.26
N LEU A 134 25.95 1.68 -26.48
CA LEU A 134 24.96 2.03 -25.44
C LEU A 134 24.25 0.79 -24.89
N ASP A 135 23.82 -0.12 -25.76
CA ASP A 135 23.14 -1.36 -25.38
C ASP A 135 24.11 -2.33 -24.67
N ALA A 136 25.39 -2.34 -25.03
CA ALA A 136 26.41 -3.11 -24.31
C ALA A 136 26.62 -2.61 -22.87
N ALA A 137 26.71 -1.29 -22.66
CA ALA A 137 26.80 -0.70 -21.33
C ALA A 137 25.52 -0.92 -20.50
N GLU A 138 24.34 -0.79 -21.12
CA GLU A 138 23.05 -1.12 -20.47
C GLU A 138 22.95 -2.61 -20.09
N LYS A 139 23.49 -3.52 -20.92
CA LYS A 139 23.54 -4.96 -20.62
C LYS A 139 24.43 -5.28 -19.43
N LEU A 140 25.50 -4.51 -19.17
CA LEU A 140 26.28 -4.62 -17.92
C LEU A 140 25.44 -4.18 -16.72
N ARG A 141 24.74 -3.04 -16.84
CA ARG A 141 23.87 -2.51 -15.77
C ARG A 141 22.77 -3.50 -15.39
N LYS A 142 22.05 -4.02 -16.38
CA LYS A 142 21.00 -5.05 -16.19
C LYS A 142 21.50 -6.37 -15.61
N LYS A 143 22.79 -6.71 -15.78
CA LYS A 143 23.44 -7.86 -15.15
C LYS A 143 23.89 -7.61 -13.69
N GLY A 144 23.53 -6.47 -13.10
CA GLY A 144 23.97 -6.06 -11.76
C GLY A 144 25.44 -5.65 -11.66
N LYS A 145 26.16 -5.57 -12.79
CA LYS A 145 27.57 -5.13 -12.86
C LYS A 145 27.66 -3.61 -12.87
N THR A 146 27.11 -2.96 -11.83
CA THR A 146 26.91 -1.51 -11.75
C THR A 146 28.20 -0.70 -11.90
N GLU A 147 29.30 -1.15 -11.30
CA GLU A 147 30.61 -0.50 -11.40
C GLU A 147 31.22 -0.59 -12.81
N GLU A 148 31.11 -1.75 -13.46
CA GLU A 148 31.54 -1.92 -14.86
C GLU A 148 30.67 -1.08 -15.81
N ALA A 149 29.36 -1.03 -15.57
CA ALA A 149 28.43 -0.22 -16.34
C ALA A 149 28.71 1.29 -16.18
N LEU A 150 28.96 1.74 -14.94
CA LEU A 150 29.35 3.12 -14.66
C LEU A 150 30.67 3.48 -15.36
N LYS A 151 31.66 2.58 -15.36
CA LYS A 151 32.91 2.77 -16.10
C LYS A 151 32.63 2.88 -17.61
N ALA A 152 31.84 1.96 -18.17
CA ALA A 152 31.49 1.96 -19.59
C ALA A 152 30.75 3.25 -20.02
N PHE A 153 29.77 3.72 -19.23
CA PHE A 153 29.10 4.99 -19.54
C PHE A 153 30.01 6.22 -19.38
N ASN A 154 30.99 6.21 -18.47
CA ASN A 154 32.00 7.27 -18.40
C ASN A 154 32.95 7.24 -19.62
N GLU A 155 33.37 6.06 -20.08
CA GLU A 155 34.15 5.90 -21.31
C GLU A 155 33.37 6.36 -22.54
N LEU A 156 32.07 6.07 -22.62
CA LEU A 156 31.19 6.56 -23.68
C LEU A 156 31.00 8.08 -23.65
N LEU A 157 30.89 8.69 -22.47
CA LEU A 157 30.83 10.15 -22.34
C LEU A 157 32.17 10.84 -22.63
N SER A 158 33.30 10.15 -22.46
CA SER A 158 34.63 10.64 -22.88
C SER A 158 34.75 10.66 -24.41
N LYS A 159 34.30 9.59 -25.09
CA LYS A 159 34.27 9.51 -26.57
C LYS A 159 33.19 10.40 -27.19
N TYR A 160 32.03 10.49 -26.55
CA TYR A 160 30.81 11.11 -27.08
C TYR A 160 30.15 12.05 -26.05
N PRO A 161 30.78 13.19 -25.70
CA PRO A 161 30.28 14.11 -24.65
C PRO A 161 28.86 14.63 -24.89
N GLN A 162 28.39 14.62 -26.13
CA GLN A 162 27.06 15.06 -26.55
C GLN A 162 25.94 14.01 -26.44
N SER A 163 26.20 12.77 -26.00
CA SER A 163 25.18 11.71 -25.97
C SER A 163 24.26 11.82 -24.73
N PRO A 164 22.98 12.25 -24.87
CA PRO A 164 22.06 12.30 -23.74
C PRO A 164 21.71 10.90 -23.23
N ARG A 165 21.69 9.87 -24.09
CA ARG A 165 21.43 8.49 -23.64
C ARG A 165 22.58 7.92 -22.80
N ALA A 166 23.84 8.19 -23.16
CA ALA A 166 24.99 7.82 -22.34
C ALA A 166 24.95 8.56 -20.99
N LYS A 167 24.60 9.85 -20.99
CA LYS A 167 24.44 10.67 -19.77
C LYS A 167 23.37 10.10 -18.84
N TYR A 168 22.22 9.73 -19.39
CA TYR A 168 21.16 9.06 -18.64
C TYR A 168 21.60 7.69 -18.10
N GLY A 169 22.30 6.88 -18.90
CA GLY A 169 22.82 5.57 -18.47
C GLY A 169 23.87 5.65 -17.36
N LYS A 170 24.72 6.69 -17.38
CA LYS A 170 25.58 7.05 -16.24
C LYS A 170 24.73 7.33 -14.99
N GLY A 171 23.72 8.18 -15.10
CA GLY A 171 22.82 8.52 -13.99
C GLY A 171 22.15 7.29 -13.38
N GLN A 172 21.67 6.36 -14.22
CA GLN A 172 21.12 5.07 -13.77
C GLN A 172 22.16 4.23 -13.04
N SER A 173 23.39 4.13 -13.57
CA SER A 173 24.45 3.34 -12.93
C SER A 173 24.95 3.95 -11.61
N GLU A 174 24.92 5.28 -11.48
CA GLU A 174 25.19 5.99 -10.22
C GLU A 174 24.06 5.75 -9.19
N ASP A 175 22.80 5.71 -9.63
CA ASP A 175 21.61 5.44 -8.82
C ASP A 175 21.62 3.99 -8.28
N ASP A 176 21.83 3.00 -9.17
CA ASP A 176 21.96 1.58 -8.80
C ASP A 176 23.15 1.35 -7.83
N LEU A 177 24.27 2.07 -8.05
CA LEU A 177 25.43 2.02 -7.17
C LEU A 177 25.16 2.70 -5.82
N ALA A 178 24.37 3.77 -5.79
CA ALA A 178 23.94 4.42 -4.56
C ALA A 178 23.05 3.51 -3.71
N GLU A 179 22.14 2.75 -4.33
CA GLU A 179 21.32 1.74 -3.65
C GLU A 179 22.18 0.57 -3.13
N LYS A 180 23.11 0.04 -3.95
CA LYS A 180 24.08 -1.00 -3.56
C LYS A 180 24.96 -0.58 -2.36
N MET A 181 25.48 0.65 -2.37
CA MET A 181 26.35 1.19 -1.32
C MET A 181 25.57 1.80 -0.13
N ARG A 182 24.25 2.00 -0.27
CA ARG A 182 23.41 2.80 0.64
C ARG A 182 23.99 4.21 0.89
N SER A 183 24.49 4.85 -0.17
CA SER A 183 25.22 6.13 -0.10
C SER A 183 24.40 7.32 -0.62
N ASN A 184 24.02 8.22 0.28
CA ASN A 184 23.34 9.47 -0.06
C ASN A 184 24.24 10.40 -0.92
N GLU A 185 25.56 10.34 -0.78
CA GLU A 185 26.49 11.11 -1.61
C GLU A 185 26.47 10.63 -3.06
N MET A 186 26.48 9.30 -3.26
CA MET A 186 26.36 8.72 -4.61
C MET A 186 24.99 9.03 -5.22
N LEU A 187 23.92 8.99 -4.41
CA LEU A 187 22.58 9.35 -4.87
C LEU A 187 22.49 10.84 -5.28
N GLN A 188 23.19 11.72 -4.57
CA GLN A 188 23.27 13.14 -4.94
C GLN A 188 24.05 13.36 -6.25
N LYS A 189 25.03 12.51 -6.59
CA LYS A 189 25.69 12.51 -7.90
C LYS A 189 24.71 12.09 -9.00
N ALA A 190 23.97 10.99 -8.81
CA ALA A 190 22.93 10.55 -9.73
C ALA A 190 21.87 11.64 -9.99
N ILE A 191 21.38 12.31 -8.94
CA ILE A 191 20.43 13.45 -9.04
C ILE A 191 20.98 14.59 -9.90
N ASN A 192 22.27 14.89 -9.81
CA ASN A 192 22.89 15.93 -10.64
C ASN A 192 22.99 15.45 -12.10
N THR A 193 23.51 14.23 -12.32
CA THR A 193 23.64 13.62 -13.64
C THR A 193 22.30 13.52 -14.38
N TYR A 194 21.20 13.17 -13.70
CA TYR A 194 19.86 13.18 -14.31
C TYR A 194 19.37 14.57 -14.70
N GLY A 195 19.68 15.60 -13.92
CA GLY A 195 19.34 16.99 -14.25
C GLY A 195 20.02 17.44 -15.53
N GLU A 196 21.32 17.15 -15.64
CA GLU A 196 22.14 17.49 -16.80
C GLU A 196 21.61 16.88 -18.11
N VAL A 197 20.88 15.76 -18.09
CA VAL A 197 20.26 15.14 -19.29
C VAL A 197 19.31 16.11 -20.02
N ALA A 198 18.65 17.02 -19.29
CA ALA A 198 17.74 18.01 -19.88
C ALA A 198 18.47 19.13 -20.66
N ASP A 199 19.74 19.36 -20.34
CA ASP A 199 20.61 20.40 -20.89
C ASP A 199 21.56 19.88 -21.99
N MET A 200 21.61 18.56 -22.19
CA MET A 200 22.40 17.91 -23.26
C MET A 200 21.94 18.32 -24.67
N PRO A 201 22.79 18.19 -25.71
CA PRO A 201 22.39 18.49 -27.09
C PRO A 201 21.32 17.53 -27.65
N ASN A 202 20.24 18.09 -28.20
CA ASN A 202 19.16 17.36 -28.89
C ASN A 202 18.62 16.13 -28.12
N PRO A 203 18.20 16.24 -26.85
CA PRO A 203 17.66 15.12 -26.11
C PRO A 203 16.23 14.83 -26.59
N THR A 204 15.82 13.57 -26.59
CA THR A 204 14.44 13.24 -26.96
C THR A 204 13.49 13.63 -25.82
N THR A 205 12.25 14.00 -26.18
CA THR A 205 11.24 14.40 -25.19
C THR A 205 10.99 13.32 -24.14
N ASP A 206 10.91 12.05 -24.56
CA ASP A 206 10.67 10.92 -23.65
C ASP A 206 11.84 10.73 -22.67
N LEU A 207 13.09 10.91 -23.14
CA LEU A 207 14.29 10.81 -22.31
C LEU A 207 14.36 11.93 -21.26
N VAL A 208 14.07 13.18 -21.65
CA VAL A 208 14.01 14.32 -20.71
C VAL A 208 12.95 14.07 -19.64
N LYS A 209 11.76 13.62 -20.02
CA LYS A 209 10.67 13.31 -19.07
C LYS A 209 11.10 12.24 -18.09
N ILE A 210 11.62 11.11 -18.55
CA ILE A 210 12.02 9.99 -17.67
C ILE A 210 13.18 10.40 -16.74
N ALA A 211 14.21 11.08 -17.26
CA ALA A 211 15.34 11.55 -16.46
C ALA A 211 14.92 12.53 -15.36
N VAL A 212 14.11 13.54 -15.70
CA VAL A 212 13.68 14.57 -14.75
C VAL A 212 12.64 14.03 -13.76
N LYS A 213 11.76 13.09 -14.16
CA LYS A 213 10.90 12.34 -13.22
C LYS A 213 11.73 11.55 -12.20
N ARG A 214 12.76 10.80 -12.65
CA ARG A 214 13.64 10.05 -11.73
C ARG A 214 14.45 10.99 -10.84
N GLN A 215 14.95 12.11 -11.37
CA GLN A 215 15.59 13.17 -10.58
C GLN A 215 14.69 13.65 -9.43
N ALA A 216 13.43 13.99 -9.74
CA ALA A 216 12.47 14.48 -8.77
C ALA A 216 12.12 13.44 -7.70
N ASN A 217 11.96 12.17 -8.08
CA ASN A 217 11.76 11.05 -7.15
C ASN A 217 12.97 10.84 -6.21
N ARG A 218 14.19 10.90 -6.74
CA ARG A 218 15.41 10.77 -5.94
C ARG A 218 15.63 11.98 -5.02
N GLN A 219 15.22 13.17 -5.44
CA GLN A 219 15.15 14.36 -4.57
C GLN A 219 14.13 14.16 -3.42
N GLN A 220 12.95 13.57 -3.67
CA GLN A 220 12.00 13.23 -2.61
C GLN A 220 12.60 12.24 -1.60
N PHE A 221 13.28 11.18 -2.08
CA PHE A 221 13.92 10.17 -1.24
C PHE A 221 14.94 10.76 -0.26
N LEU A 222 15.73 11.76 -0.68
CA LEU A 222 16.65 12.50 0.19
C LEU A 222 15.97 13.56 1.09
N GLY A 223 14.64 13.66 1.08
CA GLY A 223 13.90 14.69 1.82
C GLY A 223 13.95 16.09 1.18
N HIS A 224 14.51 16.23 -0.03
CA HIS A 224 14.61 17.50 -0.76
C HIS A 224 13.29 17.88 -1.46
N ILE A 225 12.14 17.75 -0.77
CA ILE A 225 10.79 17.88 -1.35
C ILE A 225 10.61 19.20 -2.11
N LYS A 226 11.05 20.33 -1.53
CA LYS A 226 10.98 21.66 -2.17
C LYS A 226 11.74 21.73 -3.50
N ARG A 227 12.87 21.02 -3.64
CA ARG A 227 13.61 20.95 -4.91
C ARG A 227 12.87 20.09 -5.93
N SER A 228 12.25 19.00 -5.49
CA SER A 228 11.42 18.13 -6.34
C SER A 228 10.24 18.88 -6.95
N VAL A 229 9.50 19.67 -6.15
CA VAL A 229 8.42 20.56 -6.64
C VAL A 229 8.94 21.53 -7.72
N VAL A 230 10.07 22.22 -7.49
CA VAL A 230 10.65 23.14 -8.48
C VAL A 230 11.07 22.41 -9.77
N THR A 231 11.66 21.22 -9.65
CA THR A 231 12.05 20.36 -10.78
C THR A 231 10.82 19.96 -11.62
N LEU A 232 9.75 19.49 -10.97
CA LEU A 232 8.52 19.04 -11.64
C LEU A 232 7.68 20.20 -12.18
N GLN A 233 7.69 21.38 -11.54
CA GLN A 233 7.04 22.58 -12.07
C GLN A 233 7.70 23.02 -13.39
N LYS A 234 9.04 23.05 -13.45
CA LYS A 234 9.76 23.33 -14.71
C LYS A 234 9.41 22.33 -15.81
N LEU A 235 9.29 21.05 -15.46
CA LEU A 235 8.94 19.99 -16.41
C LEU A 235 7.48 20.13 -16.89
N THR A 236 6.55 20.43 -15.98
CA THR A 236 5.11 20.66 -16.28
C THR A 236 4.93 21.88 -17.18
N ASN A 237 5.63 22.99 -16.89
CA ASN A 237 5.58 24.19 -17.73
C ASN A 237 6.08 23.94 -19.17
N ARG A 238 7.02 23.00 -19.35
CA ARG A 238 7.52 22.58 -20.67
C ARG A 238 6.60 21.59 -21.38
N TYR A 239 5.80 20.83 -20.63
CA TYR A 239 4.91 19.78 -21.14
C TYR A 239 3.51 19.85 -20.49
N PRO A 240 2.74 20.93 -20.70
CA PRO A 240 1.53 21.23 -19.91
C PRO A 240 0.36 20.26 -20.12
N SER A 241 0.41 19.42 -21.15
CA SER A 241 -0.58 18.36 -21.44
C SER A 241 -0.16 16.96 -20.95
N ASP A 242 0.99 16.82 -20.27
CA ASP A 242 1.45 15.54 -19.76
C ASP A 242 0.88 15.24 -18.36
N VAL A 243 -0.20 14.47 -18.34
CA VAL A 243 -0.90 14.02 -17.13
C VAL A 243 0.04 13.31 -16.14
N SER A 244 0.95 12.45 -16.63
CA SER A 244 1.85 11.69 -15.75
C SER A 244 2.80 12.59 -14.98
N ILE A 245 3.23 13.71 -15.57
CA ILE A 245 4.12 14.68 -14.91
C ILE A 245 3.34 15.51 -13.88
N LYS A 246 2.11 15.92 -14.20
CA LYS A 246 1.23 16.61 -13.25
C LYS A 246 0.90 15.74 -12.04
N ASN A 247 0.67 14.45 -12.23
CA ASN A 247 0.44 13.50 -11.13
C ASN A 247 1.63 13.45 -10.15
N GLU A 248 2.88 13.38 -10.62
CA GLU A 248 4.06 13.48 -9.72
C GLU A 248 4.17 14.83 -9.00
N LEU A 249 3.77 15.92 -9.68
CA LEU A 249 3.78 17.26 -9.10
C LEU A 249 2.74 17.37 -7.97
N GLY A 250 1.54 16.80 -8.18
CA GLY A 250 0.50 16.67 -7.15
C GLY A 250 0.98 15.89 -5.93
N VAL A 251 1.64 14.74 -6.11
CA VAL A 251 2.28 13.98 -5.03
C VAL A 251 3.34 14.83 -4.31
N SER A 252 4.15 15.59 -5.05
CA SER A 252 5.20 16.43 -4.48
C SER A 252 4.64 17.58 -3.63
N TYR A 253 3.50 18.15 -4.00
CA TYR A 253 2.78 19.12 -3.17
C TYR A 253 2.21 18.46 -1.89
N LEU A 254 1.64 17.26 -1.98
CA LEU A 254 1.18 16.50 -0.81
C LEU A 254 2.32 16.19 0.17
N LEU A 255 3.49 15.75 -0.33
CA LEU A 255 4.68 15.52 0.49
C LEU A 255 5.24 16.81 1.12
N LEU A 256 4.89 17.98 0.59
CA LEU A 256 5.24 19.29 1.15
C LEU A 256 4.20 19.80 2.16
N GLY A 257 3.04 19.16 2.26
CA GLY A 257 1.87 19.64 3.02
C GLY A 257 1.03 20.70 2.31
N ASP A 258 1.28 20.96 1.03
CA ASP A 258 0.58 21.97 0.23
C ASP A 258 -0.65 21.36 -0.47
N ASN A 259 -1.66 21.04 0.34
CA ASN A 259 -2.91 20.43 -0.13
C ASN A 259 -3.65 21.33 -1.14
N ASN A 260 -3.46 22.65 -1.09
CA ASN A 260 -4.12 23.61 -1.97
C ASN A 260 -3.59 23.54 -3.40
N ASN A 261 -2.27 23.54 -3.59
CA ASN A 261 -1.69 23.40 -4.93
C ASN A 261 -1.76 21.95 -5.43
N ALA A 262 -1.74 20.95 -4.53
CA ALA A 262 -2.08 19.57 -4.90
C ALA A 262 -3.50 19.48 -5.47
N LYS A 263 -4.50 20.07 -4.80
CA LYS A 263 -5.91 20.06 -5.24
C LYS A 263 -6.05 20.61 -6.67
N ARG A 264 -5.54 21.82 -6.90
CA ARG A 264 -5.54 22.48 -8.23
C ARG A 264 -4.86 21.62 -9.30
N THR A 265 -3.72 21.01 -8.97
CA THR A 265 -2.98 20.15 -9.91
C THR A 265 -3.82 18.96 -10.36
N TYR A 266 -4.55 18.31 -9.45
CA TYR A 266 -5.43 17.19 -9.80
C TYR A 266 -6.74 17.65 -10.47
N GLU A 267 -7.28 18.83 -10.14
CA GLU A 267 -8.39 19.44 -10.89
C GLU A 267 -8.00 19.69 -12.36
N GLU A 268 -6.79 20.20 -12.63
CA GLU A 268 -6.25 20.34 -13.98
C GLU A 268 -6.02 18.99 -14.68
N VAL A 269 -5.64 17.93 -13.96
CA VAL A 269 -5.50 16.59 -14.53
C VAL A 269 -6.86 16.01 -14.90
N LEU A 270 -7.83 16.05 -13.99
CA LEU A 270 -9.17 15.52 -14.23
C LEU A 270 -9.93 16.29 -15.32
N ALA A 271 -9.60 17.57 -15.54
CA ALA A 271 -10.09 18.33 -16.70
C ALA A 271 -9.50 17.86 -18.04
N LEU A 272 -8.27 17.32 -18.05
CA LEU A 272 -7.60 16.80 -19.25
C LEU A 272 -7.88 15.30 -19.48
N ALA A 273 -8.00 14.54 -18.41
CA ALA A 273 -8.23 13.09 -18.38
C ALA A 273 -9.20 12.73 -17.24
N PRO A 274 -10.53 12.86 -17.46
CA PRO A 274 -11.53 12.60 -16.42
C PRO A 274 -11.54 11.18 -15.83
N ASN A 275 -10.90 10.23 -16.52
CA ASN A 275 -10.82 8.82 -16.14
C ASN A 275 -9.46 8.42 -15.53
N ASP A 276 -8.53 9.36 -15.28
CA ASP A 276 -7.24 9.06 -14.66
C ASP A 276 -7.43 8.66 -13.19
N GLY A 277 -7.36 7.36 -12.90
CA GLY A 277 -7.66 6.83 -11.58
C GLY A 277 -6.68 7.30 -10.50
N PHE A 278 -5.41 7.49 -10.88
CA PHE A 278 -4.38 8.04 -10.01
C PHE A 278 -4.76 9.44 -9.51
N ALA A 279 -5.21 10.33 -10.40
CA ALA A 279 -5.70 11.64 -10.02
C ALA A 279 -6.97 11.56 -9.18
N LYS A 280 -7.90 10.63 -9.49
CA LYS A 280 -9.12 10.42 -8.69
C LYS A 280 -8.81 10.04 -7.23
N VAL A 281 -7.97 9.02 -6.99
CA VAL A 281 -7.65 8.62 -5.60
C VAL A 281 -6.97 9.73 -4.80
N HIS A 282 -6.05 10.49 -5.42
CA HIS A 282 -5.38 11.60 -4.75
C HIS A 282 -6.28 12.81 -4.53
N TYR A 283 -7.17 13.13 -5.48
CA TYR A 283 -8.17 14.18 -5.32
C TYR A 283 -9.17 13.84 -4.22
N GLY A 284 -9.69 12.60 -4.20
CA GLY A 284 -10.55 12.11 -3.14
C GLY A 284 -9.88 12.12 -1.76
N PHE A 285 -8.60 11.73 -1.68
CA PHE A 285 -7.79 11.87 -0.46
C PHE A 285 -7.73 13.33 0.04
N ILE A 286 -7.50 14.30 -0.86
CA ILE A 286 -7.45 15.72 -0.52
C ILE A 286 -8.82 16.23 -0.04
N LEU A 287 -9.91 15.87 -0.73
CA LEU A 287 -11.27 16.21 -0.31
C LEU A 287 -11.55 15.69 1.11
N LYS A 288 -11.22 14.43 1.38
CA LYS A 288 -11.39 13.84 2.71
C LYS A 288 -10.54 14.54 3.78
N ALA A 289 -9.30 14.89 3.47
CA ALA A 289 -8.43 15.66 4.36
C ALA A 289 -8.97 17.07 4.65
N ALA A 290 -9.68 17.67 3.70
CA ALA A 290 -10.44 18.93 3.86
C ALA A 290 -11.83 18.74 4.51
N ASN A 291 -12.11 17.55 5.07
CA ASN A 291 -13.39 17.16 5.67
C ASN A 291 -14.61 17.17 4.72
N GLN A 292 -14.37 17.17 3.40
CA GLN A 292 -15.39 16.98 2.36
C GLN A 292 -15.67 15.48 2.18
N ILE A 293 -16.24 14.85 3.22
CA ILE A 293 -16.33 13.40 3.35
C ILE A 293 -17.21 12.78 2.25
N ALA A 294 -18.42 13.30 2.05
CA ALA A 294 -19.36 12.75 1.06
C ALA A 294 -18.81 12.90 -0.37
N GLU A 295 -18.19 14.04 -0.68
CA GLU A 295 -17.60 14.30 -2.00
C GLU A 295 -16.35 13.45 -2.26
N SER A 296 -15.61 13.04 -1.21
CA SER A 296 -14.40 12.21 -1.37
C SER A 296 -14.67 10.78 -1.82
N ILE A 297 -15.81 10.20 -1.42
CA ILE A 297 -16.17 8.80 -1.63
C ILE A 297 -16.17 8.39 -3.11
N PRO A 298 -16.88 9.07 -4.05
CA PRO A 298 -16.90 8.66 -5.46
C PRO A 298 -15.50 8.69 -6.09
N TYR A 299 -14.68 9.70 -5.82
CA TYR A 299 -13.33 9.78 -6.37
C TYR A 299 -12.39 8.70 -5.82
N LEU A 300 -12.42 8.43 -4.51
CA LEU A 300 -11.65 7.34 -3.91
C LEU A 300 -12.08 5.98 -4.48
N LYS A 301 -13.40 5.75 -4.60
CA LYS A 301 -13.97 4.52 -5.13
C LYS A 301 -13.62 4.30 -6.60
N GLU A 302 -14.00 5.22 -7.49
CA GLU A 302 -13.73 5.11 -8.93
C GLU A 302 -12.24 5.07 -9.24
N GLY A 303 -11.40 5.73 -8.43
CA GLY A 303 -9.95 5.65 -8.57
C GLY A 303 -9.41 4.27 -8.22
N LEU A 304 -9.87 3.64 -7.13
CA LEU A 304 -9.52 2.26 -6.78
C LEU A 304 -10.06 1.24 -7.79
N GLU A 305 -11.29 1.42 -8.28
CA GLU A 305 -11.93 0.55 -9.27
C GLU A 305 -11.31 0.64 -10.68
N SER A 306 -10.47 1.66 -10.94
CA SER A 306 -9.75 1.80 -12.23
C SER A 306 -8.56 0.85 -12.37
N GLU A 307 -7.99 0.40 -11.26
CA GLU A 307 -6.75 -0.37 -11.17
C GLU A 307 -5.52 0.29 -11.86
N ASP A 308 -5.57 1.61 -12.10
CA ASP A 308 -4.45 2.35 -12.67
C ASP A 308 -3.18 2.26 -11.80
N PRO A 309 -1.96 2.24 -12.38
CA PRO A 309 -0.72 2.13 -11.63
C PRO A 309 -0.58 3.20 -10.53
N GLY A 310 -0.52 2.77 -9.28
CA GLY A 310 -0.42 3.64 -8.09
C GLY A 310 -1.76 3.97 -7.42
N THR A 311 -2.88 3.41 -7.88
CA THR A 311 -4.16 3.45 -7.15
C THR A 311 -4.27 2.37 -6.07
N ASP A 312 -3.66 1.20 -6.30
CA ASP A 312 -3.63 0.10 -5.32
C ASP A 312 -2.67 0.39 -4.16
N ASP A 313 -3.12 1.23 -3.21
CA ASP A 313 -2.36 1.65 -2.04
C ASP A 313 -3.26 1.70 -0.80
N GLY A 314 -2.82 1.07 0.29
CA GLY A 314 -3.55 0.97 1.55
C GLY A 314 -4.08 2.29 2.12
N ARG A 315 -3.46 3.43 1.81
CA ARG A 315 -3.96 4.76 2.19
C ARG A 315 -5.34 5.04 1.62
N PHE A 316 -5.61 4.66 0.37
CA PHE A 316 -6.88 4.95 -0.29
C PHE A 316 -7.99 4.00 0.20
N TYR A 317 -7.69 2.71 0.37
CA TYR A 317 -8.61 1.76 1.03
C TYR A 317 -8.98 2.22 2.45
N PHE A 318 -7.98 2.67 3.22
CA PHE A 318 -8.18 3.12 4.59
C PHE A 318 -9.11 4.34 4.64
N HIS A 319 -8.83 5.33 3.80
CA HIS A 319 -9.59 6.57 3.76
C HIS A 319 -10.97 6.43 3.13
N LEU A 320 -11.16 5.55 2.14
CA LEU A 320 -12.48 5.24 1.60
C LEU A 320 -13.36 4.57 2.66
N GLY A 321 -12.84 3.56 3.36
CA GLY A 321 -13.58 2.89 4.44
C GLY A 321 -13.93 3.83 5.59
N ASP A 322 -13.00 4.69 6.03
CA ASP A 322 -13.27 5.69 7.08
C ASP A 322 -14.31 6.74 6.62
N ALA A 323 -14.25 7.19 5.35
CA ALA A 323 -15.26 8.07 4.80
C ALA A 323 -16.65 7.41 4.75
N LEU A 324 -16.73 6.15 4.33
CA LEU A 324 -17.97 5.36 4.32
C LEU A 324 -18.51 5.14 5.75
N GLN A 325 -17.67 4.79 6.73
CA GLN A 325 -18.07 4.65 8.14
C GLN A 325 -18.68 5.93 8.71
N ARG A 326 -18.07 7.10 8.44
CA ARG A 326 -18.58 8.41 8.88
C ARG A 326 -19.92 8.78 8.25
N MET A 327 -20.20 8.27 7.05
CA MET A 327 -21.50 8.41 6.37
C MET A 327 -22.54 7.35 6.79
N GLY A 328 -22.17 6.42 7.68
CA GLY A 328 -23.03 5.30 8.10
C GLY A 328 -23.18 4.19 7.06
N ASP A 329 -22.35 4.18 6.01
CA ASP A 329 -22.38 3.17 4.96
C ASP A 329 -21.65 1.88 5.43
N LYS A 330 -22.37 0.76 5.34
CA LYS A 330 -21.89 -0.57 5.75
C LYS A 330 -20.90 -1.16 4.75
N ASP A 331 -20.84 -0.64 3.52
CA ASP A 331 -19.91 -1.11 2.50
C ASP A 331 -18.44 -0.78 2.83
N ALA A 332 -18.17 0.06 3.83
CA ALA A 332 -16.83 0.30 4.37
C ALA A 332 -16.04 -0.99 4.65
N TYR A 333 -16.68 -1.98 5.27
CA TYR A 333 -16.02 -3.24 5.61
C TYR A 333 -15.71 -4.12 4.39
N LYS A 334 -16.41 -3.95 3.26
CA LYS A 334 -16.05 -4.60 1.99
C LYS A 334 -14.73 -4.05 1.46
N TRP A 335 -14.51 -2.74 1.59
CA TRP A 335 -13.25 -2.09 1.20
C TRP A 335 -12.10 -2.43 2.14
N TYR A 336 -12.36 -2.61 3.44
CA TYR A 336 -11.36 -3.12 4.38
C TYR A 336 -11.00 -4.59 4.13
N GLU A 337 -11.97 -5.44 3.79
CA GLU A 337 -11.72 -6.82 3.38
C GLU A 337 -10.91 -6.88 2.07
N LEU A 338 -11.26 -6.10 1.05
CA LEU A 338 -10.50 -6.02 -0.20
C LEU A 338 -9.06 -5.51 0.03
N GLY A 339 -8.89 -4.49 0.87
CA GLY A 339 -7.56 -3.99 1.26
C GLY A 339 -6.73 -5.03 2.02
N HIS A 340 -7.37 -5.87 2.84
CA HIS A 340 -6.70 -7.01 3.49
C HIS A 340 -6.29 -8.09 2.48
N GLN A 341 -7.19 -8.46 1.55
CA GLN A 341 -6.93 -9.47 0.51
C GLN A 341 -5.80 -9.07 -0.44
N ARG A 342 -5.62 -7.76 -0.70
CA ARG A 342 -4.47 -7.20 -1.45
C ARG A 342 -3.21 -6.98 -0.60
N GLY A 343 -3.22 -7.37 0.68
CA GLY A 343 -2.06 -7.30 1.57
C GLY A 343 -1.76 -5.93 2.17
N HIS A 344 -2.63 -4.93 1.98
CA HIS A 344 -2.46 -3.58 2.54
C HIS A 344 -2.72 -3.53 4.06
N PHE A 345 -3.59 -4.41 4.58
CA PHE A 345 -3.94 -4.49 6.01
C PHE A 345 -3.61 -5.87 6.59
N ALA A 346 -3.17 -5.89 7.85
CA ALA A 346 -2.91 -7.14 8.57
C ALA A 346 -4.20 -7.94 8.82
N SER A 347 -5.33 -7.24 9.02
CA SER A 347 -6.68 -7.78 8.99
C SER A 347 -7.69 -6.66 8.75
N VAL A 348 -8.97 -6.99 8.54
CA VAL A 348 -10.09 -6.04 8.49
C VAL A 348 -10.12 -5.10 9.71
N TRP A 349 -9.72 -5.60 10.89
CA TRP A 349 -9.71 -4.83 12.13
C TRP A 349 -8.40 -4.07 12.38
N GLN A 350 -7.26 -4.58 11.90
CA GLN A 350 -5.94 -4.01 12.14
C GLN A 350 -5.39 -3.37 10.85
N ARG A 351 -5.63 -2.06 10.71
CA ARG A 351 -5.46 -1.31 9.45
C ARG A 351 -4.36 -0.25 9.51
N SER A 352 -3.47 -0.33 10.50
CA SER A 352 -2.23 0.46 10.53
C SER A 352 -1.37 0.20 9.29
N LEU A 353 -0.66 1.22 8.79
CA LEU A 353 0.14 1.13 7.57
C LEU A 353 1.65 1.03 7.82
N TYR A 354 2.15 1.48 8.97
CA TYR A 354 3.59 1.50 9.29
C TYR A 354 3.99 0.35 10.21
N ASN A 355 3.94 -0.87 9.70
CA ASN A 355 4.01 -2.08 10.52
C ASN A 355 5.39 -2.74 10.59
N VAL A 356 5.55 -3.64 11.56
CA VAL A 356 6.52 -4.73 11.54
C VAL A 356 5.74 -6.04 11.49
N ASN A 357 6.02 -6.88 10.50
CA ASN A 357 5.33 -8.15 10.30
C ASN A 357 5.74 -9.19 11.36
N GLY A 358 4.81 -10.07 11.72
CA GLY A 358 5.05 -11.16 12.69
C GLY A 358 4.96 -10.77 14.17
N LEU A 359 4.63 -9.51 14.50
CA LEU A 359 4.25 -9.13 15.86
C LEU A 359 2.89 -9.74 16.22
N LYS A 360 2.76 -10.30 17.42
CA LYS A 360 1.50 -10.84 17.96
C LYS A 360 0.40 -9.77 17.94
N ALA A 361 -0.69 -10.04 17.21
CA ALA A 361 -1.80 -9.12 17.06
C ALA A 361 -3.02 -9.56 17.88
N GLN A 362 -3.45 -8.73 18.84
CA GLN A 362 -4.72 -8.89 19.54
C GLN A 362 -5.21 -7.52 20.05
N PRO A 363 -6.53 -7.26 20.09
CA PRO A 363 -7.05 -5.94 20.42
C PRO A 363 -6.79 -5.54 21.87
N TRP A 364 -6.96 -6.46 22.83
CA TRP A 364 -6.78 -6.19 24.26
C TRP A 364 -5.64 -7.01 24.86
N TRP A 365 -4.93 -6.41 25.81
CA TRP A 365 -3.77 -7.03 26.46
C TRP A 365 -3.88 -6.99 27.98
N THR A 366 -3.26 -7.97 28.64
CA THR A 366 -3.07 -7.98 30.08
C THR A 366 -1.65 -7.57 30.47
N THR A 367 -1.48 -7.05 31.69
CA THR A 367 -0.18 -6.68 32.27
C THR A 367 0.86 -7.81 32.24
N ARG A 368 0.41 -9.08 32.26
CA ARG A 368 1.30 -10.25 32.20
C ARG A 368 1.83 -10.52 30.80
N GLU A 369 1.00 -10.35 29.77
CA GLU A 369 1.40 -10.62 28.38
C GLU A 369 2.40 -9.60 27.84
N ILE A 370 2.31 -8.34 28.27
CA ILE A 370 3.20 -7.27 27.79
C ILE A 370 4.57 -7.22 28.51
N GLY A 371 4.75 -7.98 29.59
CA GLY A 371 5.98 -7.99 30.39
C GLY A 371 6.28 -6.73 31.22
N TYR A 372 5.73 -5.55 30.87
CA TYR A 372 5.96 -4.27 31.55
C TYR A 372 5.23 -4.13 32.90
N THR A 373 5.34 -5.14 33.77
CA THR A 373 4.59 -5.21 35.03
C THR A 373 4.93 -4.08 36.00
N ASP A 374 6.18 -3.59 35.99
CA ASP A 374 6.63 -2.57 36.94
C ASP A 374 6.25 -1.14 36.53
N LEU A 375 6.17 -0.86 35.22
CA LEU A 375 5.53 0.34 34.70
C LEU A 375 4.06 0.38 35.14
N VAL A 376 3.29 -0.68 34.88
CA VAL A 376 1.85 -0.73 35.25
C VAL A 376 1.66 -0.63 36.77
N LYS A 377 2.43 -1.36 37.58
CA LYS A 377 2.39 -1.22 39.05
C LYS A 377 2.74 0.20 39.50
N THR A 378 3.69 0.87 38.85
CA THR A 378 4.09 2.24 39.21
C THR A 378 3.00 3.25 38.86
N LEU A 379 2.37 3.11 37.69
CA LEU A 379 1.20 3.88 37.29
C LEU A 379 0.02 3.68 38.26
N GLU A 380 -0.38 2.43 38.54
CA GLU A 380 -1.51 2.13 39.44
C GLU A 380 -1.23 2.50 40.91
N ARG A 381 0.03 2.50 41.37
CA ARG A 381 0.37 2.94 42.75
C ARG A 381 0.37 4.46 42.90
N ASN A 382 0.80 5.19 41.87
CA ASN A 382 0.98 6.65 41.92
C ASN A 382 -0.15 7.42 41.23
N TRP A 383 -1.26 6.75 40.87
CA TRP A 383 -2.34 7.33 40.06
C TRP A 383 -2.92 8.62 40.61
N LYS A 384 -2.98 8.79 41.94
CA LYS A 384 -3.45 10.02 42.58
C LYS A 384 -2.50 11.19 42.31
N THR A 385 -1.18 10.98 42.47
CA THR A 385 -0.15 11.98 42.13
C THR A 385 -0.27 12.42 40.67
N ILE A 386 -0.44 11.45 39.76
CA ILE A 386 -0.60 11.70 38.31
C ILE A 386 -1.89 12.49 38.06
N ARG A 387 -3.02 12.07 38.66
CA ARG A 387 -4.31 12.78 38.56
C ARG A 387 -4.20 14.22 39.08
N ASP A 388 -3.62 14.41 40.25
CA ASP A 388 -3.60 15.71 40.93
C ASP A 388 -2.71 16.72 40.18
N GLU A 389 -1.56 16.28 39.64
CA GLU A 389 -0.76 17.07 38.72
C GLU A 389 -1.52 17.38 37.41
N GLY A 390 -2.16 16.37 36.80
CA GLY A 390 -2.97 16.55 35.58
C GLY A 390 -4.17 17.50 35.75
N MET A 391 -4.81 17.52 36.92
CA MET A 391 -5.88 18.48 37.24
C MET A 391 -5.34 19.90 37.46
N SER A 392 -4.12 20.07 37.98
CA SER A 392 -3.53 21.41 38.22
C SER A 392 -3.24 22.20 36.92
N VAL A 393 -3.06 21.48 35.80
CA VAL A 393 -2.85 22.01 34.45
C VAL A 393 -4.12 22.03 33.58
N MET A 394 -5.25 21.54 34.10
CA MET A 394 -6.55 21.47 33.42
C MET A 394 -7.30 22.81 33.37
N ASP A 395 -6.83 23.78 34.14
CA ASP A 395 -7.34 25.14 34.23
C ASP A 395 -7.34 25.84 32.86
N GLN A 396 -8.53 26.27 32.40
CA GLN A 396 -8.73 26.79 31.06
C GLN A 396 -8.00 28.10 30.81
N GLU A 397 -7.76 28.91 31.85
CA GLU A 397 -6.99 30.16 31.74
C GLU A 397 -5.53 29.92 31.35
N LYS A 398 -4.99 28.72 31.62
CA LYS A 398 -3.59 28.35 31.33
C LYS A 398 -3.38 27.80 29.93
N GLY A 399 -4.44 27.37 29.23
CA GLY A 399 -4.38 26.93 27.83
C GLY A 399 -3.50 25.71 27.51
N PHE A 400 -3.04 24.95 28.52
CA PHE A 400 -2.07 23.85 28.31
C PHE A 400 -2.65 22.62 27.60
N PHE A 401 -3.95 22.36 27.75
CA PHE A 401 -4.64 21.33 26.99
C PHE A 401 -4.94 21.85 25.58
N LEU A 402 -4.17 21.39 24.60
CA LEU A 402 -4.44 21.66 23.20
C LEU A 402 -5.61 20.79 22.72
N PRO A 403 -6.44 21.28 21.77
CA PRO A 403 -7.42 20.45 21.09
C PRO A 403 -6.79 19.20 20.45
N GLU A 404 -7.65 18.23 20.15
CA GLU A 404 -7.29 17.11 19.29
C GLU A 404 -7.62 17.46 17.83
N ASP A 405 -6.60 17.37 16.95
CA ASP A 405 -6.56 17.99 15.62
C ASP A 405 -6.48 16.98 14.45
N GLU A 406 -6.43 15.67 14.68
CA GLU A 406 -6.36 14.61 13.64
C GLU A 406 -7.73 14.33 12.96
N ASN A 407 -8.72 15.20 13.17
CA ASN A 407 -10.10 15.10 12.65
C ASN A 407 -10.79 13.76 12.99
N LEU A 408 -10.60 13.27 14.22
CA LEU A 408 -11.15 12.00 14.71
C LEU A 408 -12.51 12.14 15.40
N ARG A 409 -12.93 13.37 15.75
CA ARG A 409 -14.17 13.63 16.50
C ARG A 409 -15.38 13.76 15.58
N GLU A 410 -16.50 13.15 15.95
CA GLU A 410 -17.80 13.50 15.39
C GLU A 410 -18.30 14.80 16.03
N LYS A 411 -18.26 14.86 17.36
CA LYS A 411 -18.86 15.90 18.18
C LYS A 411 -18.18 15.99 19.54
N GLY A 412 -18.38 17.12 20.22
CA GLY A 412 -17.84 17.39 21.56
C GLY A 412 -16.37 17.81 21.58
N ASN A 413 -15.85 17.90 22.79
CA ASN A 413 -14.56 18.53 23.09
C ASN A 413 -13.59 17.51 23.71
N TRP A 414 -12.48 17.30 23.02
CA TRP A 414 -11.35 16.46 23.45
C TRP A 414 -10.09 17.32 23.41
N GLY A 415 -9.36 17.33 24.52
CA GLY A 415 -8.06 17.99 24.64
C GLY A 415 -6.98 17.04 25.14
N GLN A 416 -5.73 17.41 24.89
CA GLN A 416 -4.55 16.64 25.25
C GLN A 416 -3.43 17.54 25.79
N PHE A 417 -2.68 17.02 26.77
CA PHE A 417 -1.48 17.68 27.31
C PHE A 417 -0.30 16.69 27.27
N THR A 418 0.61 16.90 26.32
CA THR A 418 1.63 15.94 25.92
C THR A 418 2.96 16.17 26.63
N LEU A 419 3.51 15.10 27.20
CA LEU A 419 4.76 15.06 27.97
C LEU A 419 5.92 14.45 27.17
N TRP A 420 5.64 13.37 26.42
CA TRP A 420 6.57 12.81 25.43
C TRP A 420 5.86 12.61 24.09
N GLN A 421 6.57 12.85 23.01
CA GLN A 421 6.15 12.55 21.64
C GLN A 421 7.37 12.10 20.83
N GLN A 422 7.24 11.05 20.02
CA GLN A 422 8.33 10.52 19.20
C GLN A 422 9.61 10.22 20.01
N GLY A 423 9.46 9.75 21.26
CA GLY A 423 10.58 9.47 22.17
C GLY A 423 11.33 10.71 22.67
N ARG A 424 10.77 11.92 22.50
CA ARG A 424 11.35 13.19 22.96
C ARG A 424 10.50 13.78 24.08
N LYS A 425 11.14 14.21 25.15
CA LYS A 425 10.51 14.88 26.31
C LYS A 425 10.16 16.33 25.97
N ASN A 426 8.97 16.77 26.33
CA ASN A 426 8.60 18.18 26.34
C ASN A 426 8.95 18.79 27.70
N GLU A 427 10.12 19.43 27.78
CA GLU A 427 10.62 20.04 29.02
C GLU A 427 9.72 21.17 29.54
N ASN A 428 8.91 21.82 28.69
CA ASN A 428 7.97 22.84 29.15
C ASN A 428 6.75 22.18 29.82
N SER A 429 6.16 21.16 29.21
CA SER A 429 5.07 20.40 29.84
C SER A 429 5.50 19.77 31.17
N CYS A 430 6.69 19.17 31.21
CA CYS A 430 7.19 18.49 32.42
C CYS A 430 7.49 19.42 33.60
N LYS A 431 7.69 20.73 33.40
CA LYS A 431 7.80 21.70 34.51
C LYS A 431 6.51 21.80 35.34
N HIS A 432 5.35 21.56 34.71
CA HIS A 432 4.05 21.67 35.35
C HIS A 432 3.57 20.35 35.98
N VAL A 433 4.15 19.21 35.58
CA VAL A 433 3.84 17.87 36.12
C VAL A 433 5.12 17.10 36.52
N PRO A 434 5.99 17.70 37.36
CA PRO A 434 7.36 17.22 37.56
C PRO A 434 7.43 15.83 38.20
N ARG A 435 6.49 15.47 39.10
CA ARG A 435 6.49 14.15 39.75
C ARG A 435 6.10 13.07 38.75
N THR A 436 5.13 13.32 37.88
CA THR A 436 4.72 12.43 36.79
C THR A 436 5.86 12.18 35.82
N CYS A 437 6.58 13.24 35.40
CA CYS A 437 7.72 13.09 34.52
C CYS A 437 8.87 12.31 35.18
N ALA A 438 9.23 12.62 36.43
CA ALA A 438 10.27 11.90 37.18
C ALA A 438 9.92 10.42 37.49
N LEU A 439 8.63 10.07 37.51
CA LEU A 439 8.19 8.67 37.58
C LEU A 439 8.42 7.95 36.24
N LEU A 440 8.12 8.59 35.11
CA LEU A 440 8.21 7.99 33.78
C LEU A 440 9.63 7.90 33.21
N GLU A 441 10.55 8.80 33.58
CA GLU A 441 11.96 8.77 33.17
C GLU A 441 12.66 7.43 33.50
N LYS A 442 12.09 6.63 34.41
CA LYS A 442 12.56 5.28 34.78
C LYS A 442 12.20 4.18 33.78
N PHE A 443 11.33 4.45 32.81
CA PHE A 443 10.72 3.46 31.91
C PHE A 443 11.03 3.76 30.43
N PRO A 444 12.22 3.38 29.92
CA PRO A 444 12.63 3.62 28.53
C PRO A 444 11.76 2.90 27.50
N GLU A 445 11.00 1.86 27.88
CA GLU A 445 10.00 1.22 27.04
C GLU A 445 8.87 2.16 26.59
N SER A 446 8.60 3.21 27.37
CA SER A 446 7.63 4.27 27.03
C SER A 446 8.32 5.57 26.63
N THR A 447 9.23 6.10 27.45
CA THR A 447 9.88 7.40 27.17
C THR A 447 10.78 7.37 25.94
N GLY A 448 11.32 6.19 25.59
CA GLY A 448 12.03 5.93 24.34
C GLY A 448 11.14 5.43 23.19
N CYS A 449 9.81 5.45 23.33
CA CYS A 449 8.89 5.02 22.27
C CYS A 449 8.80 6.07 21.16
N LYS A 450 9.62 5.91 20.12
CA LYS A 450 9.69 6.83 18.97
C LYS A 450 8.44 6.86 18.10
N ARG A 451 7.54 5.90 18.28
CA ARG A 451 6.26 5.79 17.56
C ARG A 451 5.05 6.01 18.48
N GLY A 452 5.28 6.48 19.70
CA GLY A 452 4.27 6.64 20.74
C GLY A 452 4.32 8.01 21.39
N GLN A 453 3.34 8.24 22.25
CA GLN A 453 3.19 9.46 23.04
C GLN A 453 2.92 9.12 24.51
N VAL A 454 3.27 10.05 25.39
CA VAL A 454 2.81 10.09 26.78
C VAL A 454 2.05 11.38 26.96
N LYS A 455 0.76 11.31 27.30
CA LYS A 455 -0.10 12.49 27.40
C LYS A 455 -1.27 12.30 28.36
N TYR A 456 -1.69 13.39 28.99
CA TYR A 456 -3.04 13.47 29.57
C TYR A 456 -4.05 13.66 28.44
N SER A 457 -5.24 13.07 28.60
CA SER A 457 -6.34 13.14 27.64
C SER A 457 -7.64 13.40 28.38
N ILE A 458 -8.23 14.59 28.14
CA ILE A 458 -9.48 15.03 28.75
C ILE A 458 -10.61 15.04 27.72
N MET A 459 -11.74 14.46 28.06
CA MET A 459 -12.89 14.36 27.17
C MET A 459 -14.16 14.83 27.88
N GLN A 460 -14.83 15.82 27.28
CA GLN A 460 -16.02 16.45 27.86
C GLN A 460 -17.30 15.64 27.57
N PRO A 461 -18.39 15.87 28.33
CA PRO A 461 -19.72 15.32 28.06
C PRO A 461 -20.15 15.46 26.59
N GLY A 462 -20.84 14.44 26.08
CA GLY A 462 -21.39 14.41 24.71
C GLY A 462 -20.34 14.24 23.61
N THR A 463 -19.10 13.86 23.95
CA THR A 463 -18.03 13.65 22.97
C THR A 463 -18.09 12.25 22.38
N HIS A 464 -17.99 12.15 21.05
CA HIS A 464 -17.86 10.90 20.32
C HIS A 464 -16.67 10.99 19.36
N VAL A 465 -15.81 9.97 19.39
CA VAL A 465 -14.67 9.81 18.49
C VAL A 465 -14.96 8.64 17.56
N TRP A 466 -14.90 8.90 16.26
CA TRP A 466 -15.19 7.93 15.20
C TRP A 466 -14.36 6.65 15.33
N PRO A 467 -14.81 5.52 14.73
CA PRO A 467 -13.96 4.35 14.51
C PRO A 467 -12.67 4.76 13.78
N HIS A 468 -11.51 4.48 14.37
CA HIS A 468 -10.22 4.80 13.77
C HIS A 468 -9.14 3.79 14.19
N THR A 469 -7.99 3.81 13.50
CA THR A 469 -6.80 3.03 13.86
C THR A 469 -5.60 3.95 13.99
N GLY A 470 -4.72 3.65 14.95
CA GLY A 470 -3.39 4.21 15.03
C GLY A 470 -2.53 3.83 13.81
N PRO A 471 -1.47 4.58 13.51
CA PRO A 471 -0.70 4.42 12.27
C PRO A 471 0.20 3.18 12.23
N THR A 472 0.42 2.48 13.35
CA THR A 472 1.48 1.47 13.49
C THR A 472 1.15 0.38 14.52
N ASN A 473 1.37 -0.89 14.18
CA ASN A 473 1.30 -2.02 15.12
C ASN A 473 2.52 -2.11 16.09
N CYS A 474 3.49 -1.20 15.97
CA CYS A 474 4.74 -1.25 16.72
C CYS A 474 4.61 -0.72 18.16
N ARG A 475 3.41 -0.34 18.61
CA ARG A 475 3.14 0.18 19.95
C ARG A 475 1.93 -0.49 20.57
N LEU A 476 1.89 -0.53 21.90
CA LEU A 476 0.68 -0.81 22.67
C LEU A 476 0.34 0.43 23.51
N ARG A 477 -0.94 0.72 23.65
CA ARG A 477 -1.45 1.90 24.35
C ARG A 477 -2.01 1.52 25.71
N MET A 478 -1.43 2.10 26.77
CA MET A 478 -1.97 2.01 28.12
C MET A 478 -2.83 3.23 28.43
N HIS A 479 -4.03 3.01 28.96
CA HIS A 479 -4.90 4.03 29.53
C HIS A 479 -5.04 3.82 31.03
N LEU A 480 -4.42 4.69 31.84
CA LEU A 480 -4.66 4.79 33.29
C LEU A 480 -5.87 5.72 33.53
N GLY A 481 -6.89 5.22 34.23
CA GLY A 481 -8.03 6.05 34.63
C GLY A 481 -7.67 7.01 35.77
N LEU A 482 -7.96 8.31 35.61
CA LEU A 482 -7.66 9.34 36.60
C LEU A 482 -8.93 9.96 37.23
N VAL A 483 -9.89 10.38 36.41
CA VAL A 483 -11.22 10.83 36.81
C VAL A 483 -12.23 10.21 35.85
N ILE A 484 -12.99 9.22 36.31
CA ILE A 484 -13.85 8.39 35.44
C ILE A 484 -15.31 8.44 35.91
N PRO A 485 -16.16 9.28 35.28
CA PRO A 485 -17.60 9.22 35.52
C PRO A 485 -18.24 8.03 34.80
N LYS A 486 -19.40 7.58 35.32
CA LYS A 486 -20.20 6.51 34.70
C LYS A 486 -20.74 6.96 33.35
N GLY A 487 -20.66 6.10 32.32
CA GLY A 487 -21.06 6.42 30.94
C GLY A 487 -19.89 6.56 29.95
N CYS A 488 -18.65 6.44 30.41
CA CYS A 488 -17.45 6.50 29.56
C CYS A 488 -17.00 5.09 29.12
N ARG A 489 -17.01 4.82 27.81
CA ARG A 489 -16.62 3.51 27.24
C ARG A 489 -15.70 3.64 26.01
N ILE A 490 -14.93 2.60 25.75
CA ILE A 490 -14.07 2.40 24.58
C ILE A 490 -14.30 1.02 23.98
N ARG A 491 -14.52 0.96 22.66
CA ARG A 491 -14.51 -0.28 21.88
C ARG A 491 -13.12 -0.45 21.25
N CYS A 492 -12.62 -1.69 21.20
CA CYS A 492 -11.48 -2.06 20.37
C CYS A 492 -11.81 -3.41 19.70
N ALA A 493 -11.78 -3.43 18.36
CA ALA A 493 -12.43 -4.45 17.53
C ALA A 493 -13.90 -4.69 17.98
N ASN A 494 -14.22 -5.91 18.40
CA ASN A 494 -15.57 -6.32 18.83
C ASN A 494 -15.84 -6.07 20.33
N ASP A 495 -14.80 -5.85 21.13
CA ASP A 495 -14.89 -5.84 22.60
C ASP A 495 -14.96 -4.41 23.14
N THR A 496 -15.97 -4.12 23.96
CA THR A 496 -16.15 -2.82 24.63
C THR A 496 -15.79 -2.89 26.10
N ARG A 497 -15.06 -1.88 26.61
CA ARG A 497 -14.61 -1.79 28.00
C ARG A 497 -14.81 -0.38 28.57
N GLU A 498 -14.90 -0.32 29.89
CA GLU A 498 -14.91 0.93 30.65
C GLU A 498 -13.59 1.11 31.41
N TRP A 499 -13.22 2.36 31.67
CA TRP A 499 -12.10 2.68 32.54
C TRP A 499 -12.50 2.57 34.02
N LYS A 500 -11.50 2.43 34.90
CA LYS A 500 -11.67 2.54 36.35
C LYS A 500 -10.54 3.41 36.92
N GLU A 501 -10.85 4.24 37.91
CA GLU A 501 -9.84 5.10 38.54
C GLU A 501 -8.73 4.27 39.19
N GLY A 502 -7.49 4.69 38.97
CA GLY A 502 -6.30 3.98 39.44
C GLY A 502 -6.04 2.63 38.77
N LYS A 503 -6.73 2.30 37.68
CA LYS A 503 -6.53 1.07 36.90
C LYS A 503 -6.10 1.33 35.47
N VAL A 504 -5.21 0.46 34.98
CA VAL A 504 -4.70 0.48 33.61
C VAL A 504 -5.51 -0.48 32.74
N VAL A 505 -5.95 0.00 31.59
CA VAL A 505 -6.46 -0.80 30.46
C VAL A 505 -5.41 -0.75 29.34
N ILE A 506 -5.10 -1.88 28.70
CA ILE A 506 -4.06 -1.97 27.67
C ILE A 506 -4.69 -2.52 26.39
N PHE A 507 -4.48 -1.84 25.27
CA PHE A 507 -4.95 -2.26 23.95
C PHE A 507 -3.90 -1.96 22.88
N ASP A 508 -3.99 -2.67 21.76
CA ASP A 508 -3.28 -2.33 20.54
C ASP A 508 -4.11 -1.31 19.77
N ASP A 509 -3.64 -0.06 19.68
CA ASP A 509 -4.38 1.01 19.02
C ASP A 509 -4.32 0.93 17.48
N SER A 510 -3.53 0.00 16.91
CA SER A 510 -3.60 -0.31 15.47
C SER A 510 -4.85 -1.08 15.05
N PHE A 511 -5.58 -1.66 16.02
CA PHE A 511 -6.93 -2.17 15.81
C PHE A 511 -7.94 -1.03 15.82
N GLU A 512 -9.04 -1.21 15.10
CA GLU A 512 -10.14 -0.24 15.08
C GLU A 512 -10.69 -0.03 16.49
N HIS A 513 -10.70 1.23 16.92
CA HIS A 513 -11.24 1.62 18.21
C HIS A 513 -12.08 2.88 18.12
N GLU A 514 -13.04 3.01 19.04
CA GLU A 514 -14.11 3.99 19.04
C GLU A 514 -14.43 4.37 20.49
N VAL A 515 -14.77 5.64 20.74
CA VAL A 515 -14.84 6.18 22.11
C VAL A 515 -16.07 7.06 22.32
N TRP A 516 -16.81 6.77 23.39
CA TRP A 516 -17.99 7.54 23.81
C TRP A 516 -17.81 8.13 25.20
N GLN A 517 -18.26 9.38 25.33
CA GLN A 517 -18.34 10.14 26.57
C GLN A 517 -19.79 10.58 26.77
N ASP A 518 -20.62 9.66 27.25
CA ASP A 518 -22.06 9.89 27.50
C ASP A 518 -22.33 10.30 28.97
N ALA A 519 -21.30 10.74 29.70
CA ALA A 519 -21.38 11.08 31.11
C ALA A 519 -21.64 12.59 31.34
N ASN A 520 -22.13 12.94 32.52
CA ASN A 520 -22.50 14.32 32.88
C ASN A 520 -21.33 15.21 33.35
N SER A 521 -20.11 14.68 33.41
CA SER A 521 -18.90 15.41 33.79
C SER A 521 -17.70 14.96 32.93
N TYR A 522 -16.59 15.68 32.99
CA TYR A 522 -15.40 15.35 32.20
C TYR A 522 -14.77 13.99 32.60
N ARG A 523 -14.14 13.34 31.63
CA ARG A 523 -13.31 12.14 31.82
C ARG A 523 -11.85 12.50 31.62
N LEU A 524 -11.01 12.25 32.62
CA LEU A 524 -9.55 12.40 32.53
C LEU A 524 -8.87 11.03 32.57
N ILE A 525 -8.02 10.76 31.58
CA ILE A 525 -7.14 9.58 31.53
C ILE A 525 -5.70 10.00 31.28
N PHE A 526 -4.76 9.14 31.66
CA PHE A 526 -3.36 9.26 31.29
C PHE A 526 -3.00 8.17 30.27
N ILE A 527 -2.53 8.59 29.11
CA ILE A 527 -2.13 7.73 27.99
C ILE A 527 -0.62 7.54 28.04
N VAL A 528 -0.19 6.28 28.05
CA VAL A 528 1.22 5.88 28.07
C VAL A 528 1.42 4.84 26.97
N ASP A 529 1.95 5.26 25.83
CA ASP A 529 2.33 4.31 24.77
C ASP A 529 3.65 3.63 25.13
N VAL A 530 3.77 2.35 24.81
CA VAL A 530 5.00 1.55 24.92
C VAL A 530 5.32 0.87 23.60
N TRP A 531 6.59 0.55 23.38
CA TRP A 531 6.96 -0.38 22.30
C TRP A 531 6.21 -1.71 22.41
N HIS A 532 5.84 -2.30 21.28
CA HIS A 532 5.33 -3.68 21.26
C HIS A 532 6.38 -4.63 21.88
N PRO A 533 6.00 -5.54 22.81
CA PRO A 533 6.95 -6.28 23.64
C PRO A 533 7.95 -7.12 22.83
N GLU A 534 7.50 -7.71 21.72
CA GLU A 534 8.30 -8.57 20.84
C GLU A 534 9.29 -7.80 19.94
N LEU A 535 9.21 -6.46 19.87
CA LEU A 535 10.22 -5.69 19.13
C LEU A 535 11.57 -5.80 19.80
N THR A 536 12.58 -6.25 19.05
CA THR A 536 13.96 -6.34 19.53
C THR A 536 14.54 -4.97 19.89
N PRO A 537 15.55 -4.89 20.78
CA PRO A 537 16.25 -3.63 21.06
C PRO A 537 16.84 -2.96 19.82
N GLN A 538 17.21 -3.73 18.78
CA GLN A 538 17.70 -3.18 17.53
C GLN A 538 16.57 -2.51 16.72
N GLN A 539 15.41 -3.16 16.56
CA GLN A 539 14.25 -2.55 15.89
C GLN A 539 13.81 -1.26 16.60
N ARG A 540 13.71 -1.26 17.94
CA ARG A 540 13.37 -0.05 18.72
C ARG A 540 14.34 1.11 18.44
N ARG A 541 15.62 0.82 18.20
CA ARG A 541 16.64 1.81 17.80
C ARG A 541 16.54 2.24 16.34
N THR A 542 16.32 1.33 15.39
CA THR A 542 16.39 1.64 13.95
C THR A 542 15.08 2.12 13.33
N LEU A 543 13.92 1.75 13.87
CA LEU A 543 12.62 2.17 13.33
C LEU A 543 12.50 3.70 13.32
N SER A 544 11.99 4.25 12.21
CA SER A 544 11.67 5.67 12.08
C SER A 544 10.64 6.12 13.12
N PRO A 545 10.72 7.36 13.62
CA PRO A 545 9.63 7.97 14.37
C PRO A 545 8.35 8.09 13.56
N ILE A 546 7.23 8.12 14.27
CA ILE A 546 5.87 8.45 13.79
C ILE A 546 5.23 9.29 14.90
#